data_AF-A0A1W9SM17-F1
#
_entry.id   AF-A0A1W9SM17-F1
#
_cell.length_a   1.000
_cell.length_b   1.000
_cell.length_c   1.000
_cell.angle_alpha   90.00
_cell.angle_beta   90.00
_cell.angle_gamma   90.00
#
_symmetry.space_group_name_H-M   'P 1'
#
loop_
_entity.id
_entity.type
_entity.pdbx_description
1 polymer ?
#
loop_
_entity_poly.entity_id
_entity_poly.type
_entity_poly.pdbx_seq_one_letter_code
_entity_poly.pdbx_strand_id
1 'polypeptide(L)'
;MTNKKISIFFSLALVLISFSSCNHNRKTPGAQYLDDMVKPIAYEDYSINPVFANRMTEQLPVEGTIARGKMPYSYEKTADGQKLAGEQLVNPFKMSSDVLEKGKNQYGIYCLICHGPTGKGDGSLFKSGKFTAQPTDLGEERIMNMPDGEIV
;
A
#
# COMPACT_ATOMS: atom_id res chain seq x y z
N MET A 1 26.03 66.98 0.37
CA MET A 1 25.32 66.05 1.29
C MET A 1 24.40 65.05 0.59
N THR A 2 24.12 65.20 -0.70
CA THR A 2 23.23 64.34 -1.50
C THR A 2 23.85 62.99 -1.88
N ASN A 3 25.12 62.95 -2.32
CA ASN A 3 25.79 61.70 -2.73
C ASN A 3 25.97 60.68 -1.59
N LYS A 4 26.21 61.15 -0.35
CA LYS A 4 26.35 60.27 0.84
C LYS A 4 25.01 59.63 1.24
N LYS A 5 23.89 60.35 1.06
CA LYS A 5 22.54 59.81 1.32
C LYS A 5 22.13 58.78 0.24
N ILE A 6 22.47 59.02 -1.02
CA ILE A 6 22.22 58.08 -2.13
C ILE A 6 23.01 56.77 -1.93
N SER A 7 24.29 56.86 -1.54
CA SER A 7 25.11 55.68 -1.24
C SER A 7 24.56 54.86 -0.06
N ILE A 8 24.07 55.51 1.00
CA ILE A 8 23.44 54.81 2.14
C ILE A 8 22.16 54.10 1.72
N PHE A 9 21.30 54.74 0.92
CA PHE A 9 20.08 54.12 0.41
C PHE A 9 20.38 52.91 -0.50
N PHE A 10 21.40 53.00 -1.34
CA PHE A 10 21.82 51.90 -2.21
C PHE A 10 22.35 50.71 -1.39
N SER A 11 23.17 50.98 -0.37
CA SER A 11 23.66 49.95 0.54
C SER A 11 22.52 49.28 1.32
N LEU A 12 21.53 50.05 1.80
CA LEU A 12 20.38 49.51 2.51
C LEU A 12 19.50 48.62 1.61
N ALA A 13 19.31 49.04 0.34
CA ALA A 13 18.58 48.26 -0.65
C ALA A 13 19.28 46.94 -0.99
N LEU A 14 20.61 46.95 -1.14
CA LEU A 14 21.40 45.74 -1.41
C LEU A 14 21.31 44.73 -0.25
N VAL A 15 21.35 45.21 0.99
CA VAL A 15 21.15 44.39 2.18
C VAL A 15 19.75 43.78 2.20
N LEU A 16 18.71 44.57 1.91
CA LEU A 16 17.32 44.09 1.85
C LEU A 16 17.10 43.01 0.77
N ILE A 17 17.71 43.16 -0.41
CA ILE A 17 17.66 42.14 -1.48
C ILE A 17 18.37 40.85 -1.05
N SER A 18 19.48 40.97 -0.31
CA SER A 18 20.25 39.82 0.17
C SER A 18 19.45 38.95 1.15
N PHE A 19 18.61 39.54 2.00
CA PHE A 19 17.70 38.80 2.90
C PHE A 19 16.51 38.13 2.17
N SER A 20 16.16 38.58 0.96
CA SER A 20 15.08 37.98 0.16
C SER A 20 15.52 36.75 -0.64
N SER A 21 16.83 36.47 -0.74
CA SER A 21 17.36 35.33 -1.51
C SER A 21 17.23 33.99 -0.77
N CYS A 22 16.97 34.00 0.55
CA CYS A 22 16.77 32.78 1.33
C CYS A 22 15.31 32.31 1.21
N ASN A 23 15.00 31.51 0.19
CA ASN A 23 13.70 30.87 0.04
C ASN A 23 13.74 29.42 0.56
N HIS A 24 13.35 29.21 1.83
CA HIS A 24 13.20 27.88 2.42
C HIS A 24 11.80 27.31 2.11
N ASN A 25 11.56 26.98 0.84
CA ASN A 25 10.31 26.37 0.42
C ASN A 25 10.35 24.84 0.62
N ARG A 26 9.65 24.36 1.66
CA ARG A 26 9.55 22.92 1.99
C ARG A 26 8.70 22.11 1.00
N LYS A 27 8.07 22.74 0.01
CA LYS A 27 7.28 22.06 -1.04
C LYS A 27 8.10 21.61 -2.23
N THR A 28 9.38 21.98 -2.28
CA THR A 28 10.30 21.59 -3.36
C THR A 28 11.51 20.88 -2.77
N PRO A 29 12.11 19.90 -3.48
CA PRO A 29 13.31 19.20 -3.02
C PRO A 29 14.53 20.10 -2.79
N GLY A 30 14.49 21.35 -3.26
CA GLY A 30 15.60 22.30 -3.17
C GLY A 30 16.63 22.09 -4.28
N ALA A 31 17.67 22.94 -4.28
CA ALA A 31 18.81 22.78 -5.19
C ALA A 31 19.75 21.71 -4.63
N GLN A 32 20.25 20.84 -5.51
CA GLN A 32 21.27 19.85 -5.19
C GLN A 32 22.59 20.26 -5.87
N TYR A 33 23.70 20.18 -5.12
CA TYR A 33 25.04 20.43 -5.64
C TYR A 33 25.82 19.11 -5.57
N LEU A 34 26.33 18.64 -6.72
CA LEU A 34 26.99 17.33 -6.94
C LEU A 34 26.03 16.13 -6.82
N ASP A 35 25.29 15.81 -7.90
CA ASP A 35 24.27 14.74 -7.93
C ASP A 35 24.72 13.41 -8.58
N ASP A 36 26.02 13.21 -8.79
CA ASP A 36 26.61 12.11 -9.57
C ASP A 36 26.18 10.69 -9.17
N MET A 37 25.75 10.46 -7.92
CA MET A 37 25.28 9.16 -7.43
C MET A 37 23.92 9.25 -6.70
N VAL A 38 23.24 10.38 -6.79
CA VAL A 38 21.93 10.56 -6.14
C VAL A 38 20.83 9.80 -6.89
N LYS A 39 20.96 9.72 -8.21
CA LYS A 39 20.03 9.00 -9.09
C LYS A 39 20.69 7.72 -9.57
N PRO A 40 20.11 6.54 -9.27
CA PRO A 40 20.67 5.28 -9.72
C PRO A 40 20.59 5.17 -11.25
N ILE A 41 21.58 4.52 -11.86
CA ILE A 41 21.56 4.16 -13.29
C ILE A 41 20.60 3.00 -13.54
N ALA A 42 20.52 2.06 -12.58
CA ALA A 42 19.57 0.96 -12.63
C ALA A 42 18.15 1.43 -12.33
N TYR A 43 17.16 0.79 -12.95
CA TYR A 43 15.76 1.00 -12.60
C TYR A 43 15.47 0.39 -11.22
N GLU A 44 14.95 1.22 -10.32
CA GLU A 44 14.45 0.79 -9.01
C GLU A 44 12.99 0.33 -9.10
N ASP A 45 12.56 -0.38 -8.06
CA ASP A 45 11.15 -0.74 -7.90
C ASP A 45 10.27 0.52 -7.88
N TYR A 46 9.16 0.47 -8.61
CA TYR A 46 8.20 1.54 -8.89
C TYR A 46 8.77 2.76 -9.61
N SER A 47 9.97 2.66 -10.19
CA SER A 47 10.54 3.73 -11.01
C SER A 47 9.94 3.73 -12.42
N ILE A 48 9.96 4.91 -13.06
CA ILE A 48 9.49 5.08 -14.43
C ILE A 48 10.51 4.49 -15.39
N ASN A 49 10.06 3.62 -16.29
CA ASN A 49 10.91 3.02 -17.32
C ASN A 49 10.52 3.48 -18.72
N PRO A 50 11.33 4.30 -19.42
CA PRO A 50 11.01 4.81 -20.75
C PRO A 50 11.05 3.75 -21.87
N VAL A 51 11.57 2.54 -21.60
CA VAL A 51 11.68 1.46 -22.60
C VAL A 51 10.32 0.79 -22.84
N PHE A 52 9.48 0.68 -21.81
CA PHE A 52 8.17 0.02 -21.92
C PHE A 52 7.05 1.01 -22.25
N ALA A 53 6.07 0.57 -23.05
CA ALA A 53 4.96 1.41 -23.49
C ALA A 53 4.09 1.96 -22.34
N ASN A 54 3.91 1.17 -21.27
CA ASN A 54 3.17 1.55 -20.06
C ASN A 54 4.02 2.35 -19.05
N ARG A 55 5.31 2.57 -19.34
CA ARG A 55 6.29 3.25 -18.49
C ARG A 55 6.55 2.63 -17.12
N MET A 56 6.06 1.42 -16.86
CA MET A 56 6.25 0.73 -15.58
C MET A 56 7.54 -0.10 -15.62
N THR A 57 8.31 -0.12 -14.55
CA THR A 57 9.44 -1.05 -14.41
C THR A 57 8.93 -2.47 -14.13
N GLU A 58 7.89 -2.59 -13.32
CA GLU A 58 7.25 -3.86 -12.96
C GLU A 58 6.31 -4.32 -14.07
N GLN A 59 6.83 -5.17 -14.96
CA GLN A 59 6.00 -5.84 -15.95
C GLN A 59 5.34 -7.09 -15.35
N LEU A 60 4.15 -7.44 -15.87
CA LEU A 60 3.52 -8.69 -15.51
C LEU A 60 4.39 -9.87 -15.98
N PRO A 61 4.51 -10.94 -15.18
CA PRO A 61 5.15 -12.17 -15.64
C PRO A 61 4.31 -12.79 -16.77
N VAL A 62 4.97 -13.63 -17.58
CA VAL A 62 4.27 -14.40 -18.61
C VAL A 62 3.26 -15.34 -17.94
N GLU A 63 2.08 -15.45 -18.52
CA GLU A 63 1.00 -16.30 -18.01
C GLU A 63 1.44 -17.77 -17.87
N GLY A 64 1.01 -18.41 -16.78
CA GLY A 64 1.35 -19.81 -16.47
C GLY A 64 2.75 -20.04 -15.90
N THR A 65 3.58 -19.00 -15.74
CA THR A 65 4.90 -19.15 -15.11
C THR A 65 4.78 -19.39 -13.60
N ILE A 66 5.61 -20.31 -13.08
CA ILE A 66 5.66 -20.64 -11.65
C ILE A 66 7.07 -20.37 -11.13
N ALA A 67 7.18 -19.44 -10.18
CA ALA A 67 8.45 -19.10 -9.54
C ALA A 67 8.93 -20.23 -8.61
N ARG A 68 10.25 -20.41 -8.52
CA ARG A 68 10.86 -21.38 -7.59
C ARG A 68 10.45 -21.08 -6.14
N GLY A 69 10.00 -22.09 -5.41
CA GLY A 69 9.55 -21.95 -4.02
C GLY A 69 8.14 -21.36 -3.87
N LYS A 70 7.40 -21.19 -4.97
CA LYS A 70 5.98 -20.84 -4.96
C LYS A 70 5.19 -22.00 -5.57
N MET A 71 4.11 -22.39 -4.91
CA MET A 71 3.12 -23.32 -5.44
C MET A 71 1.82 -22.54 -5.64
N PRO A 72 1.25 -22.52 -6.86
CA PRO A 72 -0.06 -21.93 -7.08
C PRO A 72 -1.14 -22.63 -6.27
N TYR A 73 -2.26 -21.94 -6.06
CA TYR A 73 -3.45 -22.55 -5.48
C TYR A 73 -4.01 -23.62 -6.44
N SER A 74 -4.25 -24.83 -5.92
CA SER A 74 -4.52 -26.01 -6.75
C SER A 74 -5.97 -26.18 -7.15
N TYR A 75 -6.91 -25.47 -6.52
CA TYR A 75 -8.35 -25.64 -6.77
C TYR A 75 -8.87 -24.54 -7.69
N GLU A 76 -9.77 -24.92 -8.59
CA GLU A 76 -10.40 -23.97 -9.50
C GLU A 76 -11.36 -23.04 -8.75
N LYS A 77 -11.56 -21.83 -9.29
CA LYS A 77 -12.49 -20.85 -8.75
C LYS A 77 -13.94 -21.17 -9.19
N THR A 78 -14.42 -22.33 -8.78
CA THR A 78 -15.78 -22.84 -9.02
C THR A 78 -16.40 -23.30 -7.70
N ALA A 79 -17.73 -23.47 -7.64
CA ALA A 79 -18.39 -23.97 -6.43
C ALA A 79 -17.90 -25.38 -6.06
N ASP A 80 -17.66 -26.23 -7.06
CA ASP A 80 -17.11 -27.57 -6.83
C ASP A 80 -15.65 -27.51 -6.37
N GLY A 81 -14.84 -26.60 -6.93
CA GLY A 81 -13.47 -26.35 -6.49
C GLY A 81 -13.39 -25.86 -5.04
N GLN A 82 -14.31 -24.99 -4.62
CA GLN A 82 -14.43 -24.54 -3.23
C GLN A 82 -14.73 -25.71 -2.28
N LYS A 83 -15.69 -26.57 -2.63
CA LYS A 83 -16.01 -27.77 -1.82
C LYS A 83 -14.84 -28.74 -1.74
N LEU A 84 -14.17 -28.99 -2.86
CA LEU A 84 -12.97 -29.83 -2.88
C LEU A 84 -11.86 -29.27 -1.99
N ALA A 85 -11.69 -27.94 -1.96
CA ALA A 85 -10.77 -27.29 -1.03
C ALA A 85 -11.23 -27.50 0.42
N GLY A 86 -12.52 -27.38 0.73
CA GLY A 86 -13.07 -27.73 2.03
C GLY A 86 -12.75 -29.14 2.52
N GLU A 87 -12.79 -30.11 1.62
CA GLU A 87 -12.55 -31.52 1.92
C GLU A 87 -11.05 -31.87 2.04
N GLN A 88 -10.20 -31.24 1.21
CA GLN A 88 -8.81 -31.68 1.01
C GLN A 88 -7.76 -30.68 1.50
N LEU A 89 -8.08 -29.40 1.60
CA LEU A 89 -7.13 -28.37 2.03
C LEU A 89 -7.05 -28.33 3.56
N VAL A 90 -5.89 -28.70 4.07
CA VAL A 90 -5.61 -28.68 5.50
C VAL A 90 -4.87 -27.40 5.87
N ASN A 91 -5.34 -26.73 6.92
CA ASN A 91 -4.67 -25.58 7.50
C ASN A 91 -3.26 -26.00 8.01
N PRO A 92 -2.17 -25.45 7.44
CA PRO A 92 -0.82 -25.87 7.81
C PRO A 92 -0.39 -25.34 9.19
N PHE A 93 -1.12 -24.38 9.75
CA PHE A 93 -0.79 -23.76 11.02
C PHE A 93 -1.53 -24.44 12.17
N LYS A 94 -0.77 -24.82 13.21
CA LYS A 94 -1.36 -25.26 14.48
C LYS A 94 -1.88 -24.04 15.25
N MET A 95 -3.07 -24.19 15.84
CA MET A 95 -3.63 -23.16 16.70
C MET A 95 -2.71 -22.96 17.92
N SER A 96 -2.10 -21.78 18.00
CA SER A 96 -1.19 -21.36 19.05
C SER A 96 -1.39 -19.87 19.32
N SER A 97 -0.96 -19.39 20.49
CA SER A 97 -1.05 -17.97 20.85
C SER A 97 -0.48 -17.06 19.77
N ASP A 98 0.70 -17.43 19.24
CA ASP A 98 1.44 -16.62 18.27
C ASP A 98 0.72 -16.56 16.92
N VAL A 99 0.11 -17.68 16.50
CA VAL A 99 -0.70 -17.74 15.27
C VAL A 99 -1.97 -16.91 15.44
N LEU A 100 -2.63 -16.99 16.59
CA LEU A 100 -3.85 -16.23 16.87
C LEU A 100 -3.57 -14.73 16.98
N GLU A 101 -2.46 -14.32 17.57
CA GLU A 101 -2.05 -12.92 17.63
C GLU A 101 -1.77 -12.36 16.24
N LYS A 102 -1.04 -13.11 15.40
CA LYS A 102 -0.83 -12.75 14.00
C LYS A 102 -2.15 -12.68 13.25
N GLY A 103 -3.03 -13.67 13.40
CA GLY A 103 -4.35 -13.71 12.78
C GLY A 103 -5.20 -12.49 13.16
N LYS A 104 -5.20 -12.11 14.44
CA LYS A 104 -5.88 -10.91 14.93
C LYS A 104 -5.34 -9.63 14.27
N ASN A 105 -4.03 -9.52 14.11
CA ASN A 105 -3.41 -8.37 13.44
C ASN A 105 -3.79 -8.33 11.94
N GLN A 106 -3.75 -9.47 11.24
CA GLN A 106 -4.17 -9.55 9.84
C GLN A 106 -5.65 -9.21 9.66
N TYR A 107 -6.52 -9.73 10.53
CA TYR A 107 -7.94 -9.39 10.55
C TYR A 107 -8.15 -7.87 10.75
N GLY A 108 -7.40 -7.28 11.69
CA GLY A 108 -7.45 -5.84 11.97
C GLY A 108 -7.07 -4.96 10.77
N ILE A 109 -6.16 -5.43 9.92
CA ILE A 109 -5.69 -4.69 8.74
C ILE A 109 -6.63 -4.88 7.55
N TYR A 110 -7.00 -6.13 7.24
CA TYR A 110 -7.64 -6.46 5.96
C TYR A 110 -9.15 -6.72 6.06
N CYS A 111 -9.63 -7.23 7.19
CA CYS A 111 -11.03 -7.70 7.32
C CYS A 111 -11.91 -6.71 8.09
N LEU A 112 -11.37 -6.07 9.13
CA LEU A 112 -12.09 -5.26 10.10
C LEU A 112 -12.85 -4.08 9.46
N ILE A 113 -12.29 -3.49 8.41
CA ILE A 113 -12.91 -2.35 7.71
C ILE A 113 -14.29 -2.69 7.11
N CYS A 114 -14.49 -3.94 6.70
CA CYS A 114 -15.74 -4.45 6.14
C CYS A 114 -16.55 -5.25 7.16
N HIS A 115 -15.92 -6.21 7.85
CA HIS A 115 -16.63 -7.14 8.75
C HIS A 115 -16.81 -6.63 10.19
N GLY A 116 -16.13 -5.55 10.57
CA GLY A 116 -16.21 -4.97 11.91
C GLY A 116 -15.42 -5.76 12.96
N PRO A 117 -15.33 -5.27 14.21
CA PRO A 117 -14.51 -5.92 15.26
C PRO A 117 -15.00 -7.31 15.67
N THR A 118 -16.29 -7.60 15.46
CA THR A 118 -16.93 -8.86 15.87
C THR A 118 -17.28 -9.79 14.70
N GLY A 119 -16.94 -9.42 13.47
CA GLY A 119 -17.20 -10.25 12.28
C GLY A 119 -18.61 -10.14 11.70
N LYS A 120 -19.47 -9.27 12.24
CA LYS A 120 -20.91 -9.19 11.92
C LYS A 120 -21.25 -8.40 10.66
N GLY A 121 -20.26 -8.06 9.84
CA GLY A 121 -20.49 -7.23 8.64
C GLY A 121 -20.76 -5.76 8.95
N ASP A 122 -20.47 -5.30 10.18
CA ASP A 122 -20.77 -3.95 10.65
C ASP A 122 -19.53 -3.03 10.63
N GLY A 123 -18.62 -3.25 9.69
CA GLY A 123 -17.41 -2.46 9.50
C GLY A 123 -17.70 -1.00 9.11
N SER A 124 -16.68 -0.15 9.23
CA SER A 124 -16.81 1.29 8.93
C SER A 124 -17.22 1.55 7.48
N LEU A 125 -16.82 0.70 6.54
CA LEU A 125 -17.20 0.85 5.13
C LEU A 125 -18.70 0.64 4.91
N PHE A 126 -19.30 -0.39 5.53
CA PHE A 126 -20.74 -0.62 5.48
C PHE A 126 -21.51 0.49 6.23
N LYS A 127 -21.08 0.82 7.46
CA LYS A 127 -21.69 1.90 8.26
C LYS A 127 -21.64 3.27 7.60
N SER A 128 -20.70 3.50 6.69
CA SER A 128 -20.62 4.76 5.93
C SER A 128 -21.73 4.94 4.88
N GLY A 129 -22.49 3.87 4.57
CA GLY A 129 -23.53 3.88 3.53
C GLY A 129 -23.00 3.84 2.09
N LYS A 130 -21.67 3.80 1.89
CA LYS A 130 -21.04 3.68 0.57
C LYS A 130 -21.03 2.24 0.01
N PHE A 131 -21.24 1.26 0.89
CA PHE A 131 -21.33 -0.16 0.53
C PHE A 131 -22.77 -0.61 0.76
N THR A 132 -23.46 -1.00 -0.31
CA THR A 132 -24.93 -1.23 -0.29
C THR A 132 -25.32 -2.58 0.30
N ALA A 133 -24.44 -3.57 0.22
CA ALA A 133 -24.66 -4.89 0.79
C ALA A 133 -23.87 -5.05 2.10
N GLN A 134 -24.52 -5.54 3.14
CA GLN A 134 -23.83 -5.92 4.36
C GLN A 134 -22.95 -7.14 4.07
N PRO A 135 -21.65 -7.11 4.42
CA PRO A 135 -20.82 -8.31 4.38
C PRO A 135 -21.41 -9.41 5.28
N THR A 136 -21.18 -10.67 4.90
CA THR A 136 -21.66 -11.83 5.65
C THR A 136 -21.21 -11.79 7.11
N ASP A 137 -22.12 -12.15 8.02
CA ASP A 137 -21.81 -12.35 9.44
C ASP A 137 -21.00 -13.64 9.59
N LEU A 138 -19.75 -13.50 10.03
CA LEU A 138 -18.84 -14.63 10.21
C LEU A 138 -19.25 -15.54 11.39
N GLY A 139 -20.12 -15.06 12.28
CA GLY A 139 -20.68 -15.83 13.39
C GLY A 139 -21.96 -16.61 13.06
N GLU A 140 -22.47 -16.52 11.82
CA GLU A 140 -23.64 -17.28 11.40
C GLU A 140 -23.34 -18.80 11.41
N GLU A 141 -24.32 -19.62 11.80
CA GLU A 141 -24.18 -21.09 11.90
C GLU A 141 -23.65 -21.73 10.61
N ARG A 142 -24.11 -21.24 9.45
CA ARG A 142 -23.62 -21.70 8.15
C ARG A 142 -22.11 -21.53 8.03
N ILE A 143 -21.58 -20.37 8.43
CA ILE A 143 -20.16 -20.02 8.27
C ILE A 143 -19.30 -20.71 9.32
N MET A 144 -19.79 -20.78 10.57
CA MET A 144 -19.09 -21.47 11.65
C MET A 144 -18.92 -22.98 11.40
N ASN A 145 -19.82 -23.57 10.61
CA ASN A 145 -19.78 -24.98 10.22
C ASN A 145 -19.07 -25.22 8.87
N MET A 146 -18.60 -24.18 8.19
CA MET A 146 -17.80 -24.34 6.96
C MET A 146 -16.40 -24.85 7.32
N PRO A 147 -15.85 -25.80 6.56
CA PRO A 147 -14.46 -26.20 6.72
C PRO A 147 -13.51 -25.06 6.34
N ASP A 148 -12.34 -24.96 6.99
CA ASP A 148 -11.33 -23.91 6.76
C ASP A 148 -11.01 -23.72 5.27
N GLY A 149 -10.94 -24.82 4.52
CA GLY A 149 -10.65 -24.82 3.09
C GLY A 149 -11.74 -24.21 2.19
N GLU A 150 -12.93 -23.92 2.70
CA GLU A 150 -13.99 -23.19 1.97
C GLU A 150 -13.99 -21.68 2.26
N ILE A 151 -13.18 -21.22 3.22
CA ILE A 151 -13.08 -19.80 3.59
C ILE A 151 -12.27 -18.99 2.53
N VAL A 152 -11.67 -19.67 1.55
CA VAL A 152 -10.80 -19.12 0.48
C VAL A 152 -11.57 -18.65 -0.76
#